data_AF-A0A7H8Q084-F1
#
_entry.id   AF-A0A7H8Q084-F1
#
_cell.length_a   1.000
_cell.length_b   1.000
_cell.length_c   1.000
_cell.angle_alpha   90.00
_cell.angle_beta   90.00
_cell.angle_gamma   90.00
#
_symmetry.space_group_name_H-M   'P 1'
#
loop_
_entity.id
_entity.type
_entity.pdbx_description
1 polymer ?
#
loop_
_entity_poly.entity_id
_entity_poly.type
_entity_poly.pdbx_seq_one_letter_code
_entity_poly.pdbx_strand_id
1 'polypeptide(L)'
;MVFQVYDDSDAFGDFRSPRSEIRLPVNADGIYRISDVPSGTVALLVYADRDNDRALGRTFIGIPKEPIGLSNGYRPKGPPSFQRASFYLAANETKSVDIELYEVLGESGQWGVGLGVIGRSSPYVGSDSTVTQVIPAITYFGERLQWVGPSLRYGLWGSDTLRFAVNATYRVGAYEENDSPVLVGLGDRDGTLMAGVGLVYDGPNRIDVDFRYQHDVLDRFGGGTAELRVSKGFQTGNVSWGPSLGLNWLSSDLANYDFGVPSWAALPGRPAYDVGSTVTLEGGIGGMLEITEHWRLVLDINAEYLGDDISDSPIVGDDYVLKGFAAITYTF
;
A
#
# COMPACT_ATOMS: atom_id res chain seq x y z
N MET A 1 -2.61 21.14 -24.21
CA MET A 1 -2.74 19.67 -24.17
C MET A 1 -1.37 19.05 -24.16
N VAL A 2 -1.17 18.03 -23.32
CA VAL A 2 0.06 17.24 -23.27
C VAL A 2 -0.24 15.81 -23.68
N PHE A 3 0.61 15.25 -24.54
CA PHE A 3 0.50 13.90 -25.10
C PHE A 3 1.76 13.13 -24.74
N GLN A 4 1.60 12.05 -23.97
CA GLN A 4 2.67 11.16 -23.56
C GLN A 4 2.51 9.81 -24.25
N VAL A 5 3.55 9.40 -24.98
CA VAL A 5 3.62 8.09 -25.61
C VAL A 5 4.45 7.18 -24.72
N TYR A 6 3.99 5.94 -24.56
CA TYR A 6 4.67 4.88 -23.83
C TYR A 6 4.84 3.66 -24.72
N ASP A 7 5.98 2.99 -24.63
CA ASP A 7 6.29 1.71 -25.26
C ASP A 7 6.77 0.65 -24.25
N ASP A 8 6.73 0.99 -22.96
CA ASP A 8 7.15 0.15 -21.83
C ASP A 8 6.04 0.09 -20.76
N SER A 9 5.71 -1.14 -20.33
CA SER A 9 4.72 -1.39 -19.29
C SER A 9 5.15 -0.93 -17.89
N ASP A 10 6.45 -0.91 -17.61
CA ASP A 10 6.99 -0.50 -16.31
C ASP A 10 6.94 1.03 -16.15
N ALA A 11 7.12 1.75 -17.25
CA ALA A 11 7.04 3.20 -17.30
C ALA A 11 5.60 3.74 -17.39
N PHE A 12 4.64 2.95 -17.90
CA PHE A 12 3.27 3.44 -18.09
C PHE A 12 2.61 3.87 -16.78
N GLY A 13 2.02 5.06 -16.75
CA GLY A 13 1.48 5.67 -15.53
C GLY A 13 2.51 6.38 -14.64
N ASP A 14 3.81 6.22 -14.90
CA ASP A 14 4.82 7.15 -14.41
C ASP A 14 4.92 8.33 -15.39
N PHE A 15 4.26 9.43 -15.04
CA PHE A 15 4.21 10.66 -15.82
C PHE A 15 5.60 11.32 -16.01
N ARG A 16 6.62 10.86 -15.27
CA ARG A 16 8.01 11.37 -15.33
C ARG A 16 8.87 10.62 -16.35
N SER A 17 8.41 9.48 -16.86
CA SER A 17 9.21 8.61 -17.75
C SER A 17 8.47 8.17 -19.02
N PRO A 18 7.78 9.07 -19.75
CA PRO A 18 7.24 8.70 -21.06
C PRO A 18 8.36 8.46 -22.07
N ARG A 19 8.08 7.65 -23.10
CA ARG A 19 8.98 7.45 -24.24
C ARG A 19 9.21 8.74 -25.02
N SER A 20 8.14 9.52 -25.17
CA SER A 20 8.15 10.87 -25.72
C SER A 20 6.97 11.68 -25.15
N GLU A 21 7.17 12.99 -25.04
CA GLU A 21 6.14 13.94 -24.64
C GLU A 21 6.02 15.05 -25.69
N ILE A 22 4.78 15.36 -26.09
CA ILE A 22 4.47 16.38 -27.09
C ILE A 22 3.42 17.32 -26.52
N ARG A 23 3.63 18.62 -26.69
CA ARG A 23 2.74 19.67 -26.18
C ARG A 23 2.15 20.44 -27.35
N LEU A 24 0.82 20.49 -27.40
CA LEU A 24 0.09 21.18 -28.45
C LEU A 24 -0.92 22.17 -27.82
N PRO A 25 -1.10 23.36 -28.43
CA PRO A 25 -2.10 24.31 -27.98
C PRO A 25 -3.50 23.70 -28.12
N VAL A 26 -4.38 23.98 -27.15
CA VAL A 26 -5.77 23.53 -27.22
C VAL A 26 -6.43 24.15 -28.46
N ASN A 27 -7.05 23.32 -29.30
CA ASN A 27 -7.79 23.77 -30.47
C ASN A 27 -9.28 23.39 -30.35
N ALA A 28 -10.13 24.11 -31.09
CA ALA A 28 -11.59 23.95 -31.03
C ALA A 28 -12.10 22.66 -31.67
N ASP A 29 -11.35 22.11 -32.63
CA ASP A 29 -11.76 20.93 -33.39
C ASP A 29 -11.46 19.62 -32.65
N GLY A 30 -10.64 19.67 -31.58
CA GLY A 30 -10.24 18.51 -30.78
C GLY A 30 -9.33 17.52 -31.52
N ILE A 31 -8.87 17.86 -32.73
CA ILE A 31 -8.04 16.99 -33.56
C ILE A 31 -6.57 17.39 -33.40
N TYR A 32 -5.75 16.41 -33.03
CA TYR A 32 -4.31 16.59 -32.84
C TYR A 32 -3.55 15.59 -33.70
N ARG A 33 -2.47 16.05 -34.34
CA ARG A 33 -1.57 15.20 -35.10
C ARG A 33 -0.24 15.09 -34.36
N ILE A 34 0.12 13.85 -34.04
CA ILE A 34 1.36 13.51 -33.37
C ILE A 34 2.23 12.76 -34.38
N SER A 35 3.46 13.23 -34.59
CA SER A 35 4.45 12.61 -35.47
C SER A 35 5.50 11.86 -34.65
N ASP A 36 6.33 11.05 -35.31
CA ASP A 36 7.48 10.36 -34.72
C ASP A 36 7.12 9.42 -33.56
N VAL A 37 5.91 8.85 -33.59
CA VAL A 37 5.49 7.78 -32.69
C VAL A 37 6.22 6.48 -33.10
N PRO A 38 6.88 5.77 -32.17
CA PRO A 38 7.58 4.54 -32.50
C PRO A 38 6.62 3.47 -33.03
N SER A 39 7.08 2.70 -34.02
CA SER A 39 6.37 1.51 -34.47
C SER A 39 6.44 0.42 -33.40
N GLY A 40 5.37 -0.34 -33.23
CA GLY A 40 5.26 -1.41 -32.24
C GLY A 40 4.01 -1.28 -31.39
N THR A 41 4.03 -1.91 -30.23
CA THR A 41 2.97 -1.79 -29.22
C THR A 41 3.22 -0.51 -28.42
N VAL A 42 2.28 0.43 -28.49
CA VAL A 42 2.39 1.72 -27.80
C VAL A 42 1.09 2.04 -27.07
N ALA A 43 1.16 2.85 -26.02
CA ALA A 43 0.01 3.44 -25.35
C ALA A 43 0.13 4.97 -25.36
N LEU A 44 -1.00 5.63 -25.58
CA LEU A 44 -1.13 7.08 -25.51
C LEU A 44 -1.87 7.47 -24.23
N LEU A 45 -1.26 8.38 -23.47
CA LEU A 45 -1.85 9.09 -22.34
C LEU A 45 -1.91 10.58 -22.68
N VAL A 46 -3.03 11.22 -22.41
CA VAL A 46 -3.25 12.64 -22.69
C VAL A 46 -3.72 13.31 -21.42
N TYR A 47 -3.24 14.51 -21.13
CA TYR A 47 -3.76 15.31 -20.04
C TYR A 47 -3.87 16.79 -20.41
N ALA A 48 -4.80 17.46 -19.75
CA ALA A 48 -5.03 18.89 -19.89
C ALA A 48 -4.33 19.65 -18.76
N ASP A 49 -3.13 20.17 -19.06
CA ASP A 49 -2.40 21.15 -18.24
C ASP A 49 -3.22 22.45 -18.12
N ARG A 50 -4.01 22.54 -17.05
CA ARG A 50 -5.04 23.58 -16.81
C ARG A 50 -4.43 24.83 -16.16
N ASP A 51 -3.42 24.66 -15.33
CA ASP A 51 -2.75 25.78 -14.64
C ASP A 51 -1.49 26.28 -15.37
N ASN A 52 -1.11 25.62 -16.47
CA ASN A 52 -0.01 26.00 -17.35
C ASN A 52 1.34 26.01 -16.61
N ASP A 53 1.46 25.21 -15.54
CA ASP A 53 2.68 25.04 -14.75
C ASP A 53 3.66 24.04 -15.38
N ARG A 54 3.23 23.38 -16.47
CA ARG A 54 3.97 22.38 -17.24
C ARG A 54 4.17 21.05 -16.53
N ALA A 55 3.49 20.80 -15.42
CA ALA A 55 3.46 19.53 -14.70
C ALA A 55 2.06 18.92 -14.76
N LEU A 56 1.95 17.65 -14.40
CA LEU A 56 0.66 17.05 -14.08
C LEU A 56 0.48 17.14 -12.57
N GLY A 57 -0.44 17.99 -12.13
CA GLY A 57 -0.79 18.10 -10.72
C GLY A 57 -1.25 16.74 -10.15
N ARG A 58 -0.75 16.35 -8.98
CA ARG A 58 -1.09 15.06 -8.34
C ARG A 58 -1.55 15.23 -6.89
N THR A 59 -2.40 14.33 -6.42
CA THR A 59 -2.75 14.18 -5.00
C THR A 59 -1.57 13.63 -4.22
N PHE A 60 -1.68 13.62 -2.89
CA PHE A 60 -0.67 13.04 -2.00
C PHE A 60 -0.38 11.56 -2.28
N ILE A 61 -1.29 10.85 -2.93
CA ILE A 61 -1.13 9.43 -3.28
C ILE A 61 -0.82 9.24 -4.77
N GLY A 62 -0.40 10.30 -5.47
CA GLY A 62 0.03 10.24 -6.86
C GLY A 62 -1.09 10.24 -7.90
N ILE A 63 -2.35 10.35 -7.48
CA ILE A 63 -3.49 10.38 -8.42
C ILE A 63 -3.54 11.73 -9.14
N PRO A 64 -3.68 11.77 -10.48
CA PRO A 64 -3.84 13.02 -11.23
C PRO A 64 -4.99 13.90 -10.74
N LYS A 65 -4.73 15.20 -10.62
CA LYS A 65 -5.71 16.24 -10.32
C LYS A 65 -6.33 16.86 -11.57
N GLU A 66 -5.63 16.72 -12.70
CA GLU A 66 -6.11 17.20 -13.98
C GLU A 66 -6.80 16.06 -14.75
N PRO A 67 -7.72 16.38 -15.66
CA PRO A 67 -8.34 15.38 -16.51
C PRO A 67 -7.28 14.68 -17.36
N ILE A 68 -7.32 13.34 -17.33
CA ILE A 68 -6.49 12.49 -18.17
C ILE A 68 -7.37 11.70 -19.13
N GLY A 69 -6.81 11.24 -20.24
CA GLY A 69 -7.44 10.30 -21.15
C GLY A 69 -6.42 9.26 -21.60
N LEU A 70 -6.86 8.00 -21.67
CA LEU A 70 -6.03 6.91 -22.14
C LEU A 70 -6.59 6.39 -23.47
N SER A 71 -5.68 5.94 -24.32
CA SER A 71 -6.00 5.16 -25.51
C SER A 71 -6.88 3.94 -25.17
N ASN A 72 -7.64 3.47 -26.18
CA ASN A 72 -8.68 2.45 -26.07
C ASN A 72 -9.85 2.82 -25.14
N GLY A 73 -10.03 4.10 -24.79
CA GLY A 73 -11.10 4.55 -23.90
C GLY A 73 -11.00 3.98 -22.49
N TYR A 74 -9.82 3.53 -22.07
CA TYR A 74 -9.59 2.86 -20.79
C TYR A 74 -9.61 3.87 -19.62
N ARG A 75 -10.47 3.63 -18.62
CA ARG A 75 -10.64 4.49 -17.43
C ARG A 75 -10.49 3.70 -16.13
N PRO A 76 -9.26 3.35 -15.72
CA PRO A 76 -9.05 2.69 -14.44
C PRO A 76 -9.44 3.59 -13.26
N LYS A 77 -9.91 2.99 -12.17
CA LYS A 77 -10.04 3.68 -10.89
C LYS A 77 -8.82 3.44 -9.98
N GLY A 78 -7.84 2.65 -10.43
CA GLY A 78 -6.51 2.47 -9.83
C GLY A 78 -5.36 2.78 -10.81
N PRO A 79 -4.14 2.26 -10.55
CA PRO A 79 -3.01 2.44 -11.45
C PRO A 79 -3.29 1.94 -12.88
N PRO A 80 -2.85 2.65 -13.93
CA PRO A 80 -3.21 2.30 -15.29
C PRO A 80 -2.39 1.13 -15.85
N SER A 81 -3.05 0.24 -16.58
CA SER A 81 -2.48 -0.92 -17.26
C SER A 81 -2.08 -0.61 -18.70
N PHE A 82 -0.79 -0.80 -19.01
CA PHE A 82 -0.27 -0.63 -20.37
C PHE A 82 -0.95 -1.59 -21.36
N GLN A 83 -1.22 -2.83 -20.94
CA GLN A 83 -1.88 -3.81 -21.80
C GLN A 83 -3.30 -3.37 -22.20
N ARG A 84 -4.02 -2.67 -21.33
CA ARG A 84 -5.38 -2.19 -21.62
C ARG A 84 -5.39 -0.92 -22.46
N ALA A 85 -4.39 -0.05 -22.27
CA ALA A 85 -4.26 1.19 -23.05
C ALA A 85 -3.56 0.97 -24.41
N SER A 86 -2.75 -0.08 -24.55
CA SER A 86 -1.88 -0.20 -25.72
C SER A 86 -2.59 -0.64 -26.99
N PHE A 87 -2.03 -0.22 -28.11
CA PHE A 87 -2.42 -0.61 -29.46
C PHE A 87 -1.17 -0.81 -30.31
N TYR A 88 -1.26 -1.65 -31.33
CA TYR A 88 -0.19 -1.81 -32.31
C TYR A 88 -0.23 -0.68 -33.35
N LEU A 89 0.95 -0.15 -33.69
CA LEU A 89 1.19 0.81 -34.75
C LEU A 89 2.31 0.29 -35.66
N ALA A 90 2.01 -0.02 -36.92
CA ALA A 90 3.00 -0.47 -37.90
C ALA A 90 3.92 0.69 -38.36
N ALA A 91 5.08 0.35 -38.91
CA ALA A 91 6.00 1.35 -39.47
C ALA A 91 5.31 2.16 -40.58
N ASN A 92 5.38 3.50 -40.48
CA ASN A 92 4.73 4.46 -41.37
C ASN A 92 3.19 4.40 -41.41
N GLU A 93 2.56 3.71 -40.46
CA GLU A 93 1.10 3.71 -40.32
C GLU A 93 0.63 5.03 -39.70
N THR A 94 -0.51 5.55 -40.17
CA THR A 94 -1.27 6.60 -39.46
C THR A 94 -2.51 5.97 -38.87
N LYS A 95 -2.69 6.12 -37.56
CA LYS A 95 -3.83 5.56 -36.83
C LYS A 95 -4.57 6.67 -36.10
N SER A 96 -5.89 6.68 -36.22
CA SER A 96 -6.77 7.57 -35.45
C SER A 96 -7.18 6.89 -34.15
N VAL A 97 -7.08 7.62 -33.04
CA VAL A 97 -7.44 7.14 -31.69
C VAL A 97 -8.30 8.21 -31.04
N ASP A 98 -9.52 7.85 -30.68
CA ASP A 98 -10.42 8.72 -29.92
C ASP A 98 -10.06 8.64 -28.43
N ILE A 99 -9.90 9.81 -27.79
CA ILE A 99 -9.54 9.91 -26.38
C ILE A 99 -10.52 10.86 -25.70
N GLU A 100 -11.20 10.33 -24.69
CA GLU A 100 -12.05 11.12 -23.80
C GLU A 100 -11.31 11.39 -22.50
N LEU A 101 -11.23 12.67 -22.12
CA LEU A 101 -10.65 13.07 -20.85
C LEU A 101 -11.65 12.86 -19.72
N TYR A 102 -11.18 12.39 -18.58
CA TYR A 102 -11.95 12.21 -17.36
C TYR A 102 -11.11 12.60 -16.14
N GLU A 103 -11.77 13.03 -15.08
CA GLU A 103 -11.13 13.29 -13.80
C GLU A 103 -11.03 11.97 -13.02
N VAL A 104 -9.82 11.60 -12.60
CA VAL A 104 -9.60 10.33 -11.89
C VAL A 104 -10.20 10.38 -10.49
N LEU A 105 -9.93 11.47 -9.77
CA LEU A 105 -10.64 11.82 -8.55
C LEU A 105 -11.86 12.68 -8.94
N GLY A 106 -13.07 12.25 -8.58
CA GLY A 106 -14.22 13.16 -8.56
C GLY A 106 -14.08 14.19 -7.43
N GLU A 107 -14.98 15.19 -7.40
CA GLU A 107 -14.93 16.32 -6.43
C GLU A 107 -14.90 15.91 -4.96
N SER A 108 -15.41 14.72 -4.62
CA SER A 108 -15.51 14.21 -3.24
C SER A 108 -14.51 13.10 -2.91
N GLY A 109 -13.55 12.82 -3.80
CA GLY A 109 -12.66 11.66 -3.71
C GLY A 109 -13.35 10.35 -4.11
N GLN A 110 -12.60 9.24 -4.07
CA GLN A 110 -13.13 7.91 -4.36
C GLN A 110 -13.42 7.16 -3.07
N TRP A 111 -14.70 6.86 -2.84
CA TRP A 111 -15.15 6.06 -1.71
C TRP A 111 -15.38 4.62 -2.11
N GLY A 112 -15.09 3.70 -1.19
CA GLY A 112 -15.52 2.33 -1.29
C GLY A 112 -15.84 1.72 0.07
N VAL A 113 -16.84 0.84 0.07
CA VAL A 113 -17.35 0.17 1.27
C VAL A 113 -17.50 -1.31 0.99
N GLY A 114 -17.19 -2.15 1.97
CA GLY A 114 -17.43 -3.58 1.91
C GLY A 114 -16.96 -4.29 3.17
N LEU A 115 -16.38 -5.48 2.99
CA LEU A 115 -15.97 -6.35 4.07
C LEU A 115 -14.51 -6.75 3.92
N GLY A 116 -13.81 -6.82 5.04
CA GLY A 116 -12.43 -7.28 5.11
C GLY A 116 -12.20 -8.25 6.25
N VAL A 117 -11.09 -8.96 6.17
CA VAL A 117 -10.61 -9.88 7.19
C VAL A 117 -9.13 -9.60 7.45
N ILE A 118 -8.76 -9.60 8.72
CA ILE A 118 -7.37 -9.58 9.19
C ILE A 118 -7.08 -10.97 9.77
N GLY A 119 -5.95 -11.54 9.41
CA GLY A 119 -5.46 -12.83 9.90
C GLY A 119 -4.05 -12.71 10.48
N ARG A 120 -3.77 -13.41 11.58
CA ARG A 120 -2.42 -13.53 12.16
C ARG A 120 -2.23 -14.92 12.77
N SER A 121 -1.16 -15.63 12.38
CA SER A 121 -0.79 -16.89 13.03
C SER A 121 -0.26 -16.66 14.45
N SER A 122 -0.39 -17.67 15.31
CA SER A 122 0.18 -17.62 16.66
C SER A 122 1.58 -18.24 16.67
N PRO A 123 2.61 -17.52 17.15
CA PRO A 123 3.94 -18.10 17.36
C PRO A 123 4.12 -18.73 18.75
N TYR A 124 3.08 -18.77 19.59
CA TYR A 124 3.22 -19.13 21.00
C TYR A 124 3.22 -20.64 21.23
N VAL A 125 4.04 -21.11 22.18
CA VAL A 125 4.20 -22.53 22.48
C VAL A 125 2.85 -23.19 22.76
N GLY A 126 2.51 -24.22 21.99
CA GLY A 126 1.30 -25.02 22.19
C GLY A 126 -0.01 -24.31 21.84
N SER A 127 0.05 -23.19 21.11
CA SER A 127 -1.14 -22.50 20.59
C SER A 127 -1.40 -22.89 19.13
N ASP A 128 -2.55 -23.48 18.85
CA ASP A 128 -3.06 -23.65 17.48
C ASP A 128 -3.98 -22.50 17.03
N SER A 129 -4.18 -21.48 17.90
CA SER A 129 -5.04 -20.33 17.62
C SER A 129 -4.50 -19.48 16.45
N THR A 130 -5.43 -18.91 15.68
CA THR A 130 -5.14 -17.91 14.65
C THR A 130 -6.06 -16.73 14.87
N VAL A 131 -5.51 -15.55 15.08
CA VAL A 131 -6.31 -14.35 15.26
C VAL A 131 -6.97 -14.03 13.93
N THR A 132 -8.30 -14.04 13.90
CA THR A 132 -9.10 -13.75 12.70
C THR A 132 -10.16 -12.71 13.04
N GLN A 133 -10.06 -11.52 12.44
CA GLN A 133 -10.96 -10.41 12.71
C GLN A 133 -11.65 -9.95 11.42
N VAL A 134 -12.97 -10.04 11.38
CA VAL A 134 -13.78 -9.45 10.31
C VAL A 134 -13.99 -7.97 10.62
N ILE A 135 -13.72 -7.11 9.64
CA ILE A 135 -13.86 -5.66 9.76
C ILE A 135 -14.70 -5.08 8.62
N PRO A 136 -15.43 -3.98 8.85
CA PRO A 136 -15.92 -3.17 7.75
C PRO A 136 -14.72 -2.68 6.93
N ALA A 137 -14.72 -2.95 5.63
CA ALA A 137 -13.68 -2.45 4.74
C ALA A 137 -14.12 -1.08 4.21
N ILE A 138 -13.40 -0.04 4.61
CA ILE A 138 -13.54 1.31 4.05
C ILE A 138 -12.30 1.61 3.23
N THR A 139 -12.51 2.07 2.00
CA THR A 139 -11.47 2.65 1.17
C THR A 139 -11.84 4.09 0.84
N TYR A 140 -10.90 5.00 1.03
CA TYR A 140 -11.06 6.38 0.61
C TYR A 140 -9.76 6.90 0.01
N PHE A 141 -9.84 7.48 -1.18
CA PHE A 141 -8.73 8.13 -1.87
C PHE A 141 -9.12 9.57 -2.17
N GLY A 142 -8.60 10.50 -1.35
CA GLY A 142 -8.80 11.94 -1.48
C GLY A 142 -7.54 12.67 -1.93
N GLU A 143 -7.57 14.01 -1.85
CA GLU A 143 -6.40 14.82 -2.20
C GLU A 143 -5.20 14.63 -1.25
N ARG A 144 -5.49 14.46 0.05
CA ARG A 144 -4.49 14.31 1.12
C ARG A 144 -4.71 13.09 1.99
N LEU A 145 -5.97 12.70 2.18
CA LEU A 145 -6.35 11.59 3.03
C LEU A 145 -6.46 10.30 2.19
N GLN A 146 -5.85 9.25 2.71
CA GLN A 146 -5.99 7.88 2.26
C GLN A 146 -6.50 7.04 3.43
N TRP A 147 -7.57 6.28 3.20
CA TRP A 147 -8.07 5.27 4.12
C TRP A 147 -8.10 3.94 3.41
N VAL A 148 -7.43 2.92 3.94
CA VAL A 148 -7.53 1.54 3.47
C VAL A 148 -7.66 0.63 4.68
N GLY A 149 -8.88 0.13 4.93
CA GLY A 149 -9.16 -0.83 6.01
C GLY A 149 -8.77 -0.28 7.39
N PRO A 150 -7.85 -0.95 8.12
CA PRO A 150 -7.43 -0.51 9.45
C PRO A 150 -6.47 0.71 9.44
N SER A 151 -6.06 1.17 8.25
CA SER A 151 -4.98 2.15 8.10
C SER A 151 -5.48 3.47 7.50
N LEU A 152 -5.03 4.57 8.10
CA LEU A 152 -5.25 5.95 7.69
C LEU A 152 -3.91 6.64 7.45
N ARG A 153 -3.85 7.47 6.41
CA ARG A 153 -2.69 8.32 6.10
C ARG A 153 -3.16 9.69 5.63
N TYR A 154 -2.62 10.75 6.21
CA TYR A 154 -2.90 12.12 5.82
C TYR A 154 -1.62 12.85 5.43
N GLY A 155 -1.56 13.26 4.16
CA GLY A 155 -0.43 13.97 3.57
C GLY A 155 -0.28 15.40 4.07
N LEU A 156 0.86 15.68 4.71
CA LEU A 156 1.22 17.01 5.19
C LEU A 156 2.01 17.78 4.13
N TRP A 157 3.00 17.12 3.53
CA TRP A 157 3.90 17.71 2.56
C TRP A 157 4.40 16.65 1.57
N GLY A 158 4.74 17.03 0.35
CA GLY A 158 5.40 16.13 -0.59
C GLY A 158 5.71 16.77 -1.94
N SER A 159 6.57 16.10 -2.68
CA SER A 159 6.88 16.30 -4.09
C SER A 159 6.45 15.06 -4.90
N ASP A 160 6.87 15.00 -6.15
CA ASP A 160 6.69 13.86 -7.04
C ASP A 160 7.46 12.59 -6.64
N THR A 161 8.41 12.69 -5.71
CA THR A 161 9.29 11.59 -5.31
C THR A 161 9.35 11.38 -3.82
N LEU A 162 9.00 12.38 -3.00
CA LEU A 162 9.13 12.30 -1.54
C LEU A 162 7.89 12.84 -0.87
N ARG A 163 7.33 12.09 0.07
CA ARG A 163 6.03 12.39 0.68
C ARG A 163 6.04 12.16 2.17
N PHE A 164 5.67 13.20 2.92
CA PHE A 164 5.56 13.18 4.38
C PHE A 164 4.10 13.18 4.83
N ALA A 165 3.75 12.26 5.72
CA ALA A 165 2.41 12.11 6.25
C ALA A 165 2.38 11.81 7.74
N VAL A 166 1.25 12.12 8.35
CA VAL A 166 0.82 11.45 9.59
C VAL A 166 0.00 10.22 9.23
N ASN A 167 0.07 9.20 10.08
CA ASN A 167 -0.64 7.95 9.87
C ASN A 167 -1.25 7.44 11.18
N ALA A 168 -2.28 6.62 11.04
CA ALA A 168 -2.87 5.87 12.14
C ALA A 168 -3.25 4.47 11.65
N THR A 169 -3.05 3.47 12.49
CA THR A 169 -3.31 2.07 12.15
C THR A 169 -3.94 1.38 13.35
N TYR A 170 -5.06 0.69 13.14
CA TYR A 170 -5.55 -0.26 14.12
C TYR A 170 -4.66 -1.51 14.12
N ARG A 171 -3.99 -1.77 15.25
CA ARG A 171 -3.16 -2.96 15.47
C ARG A 171 -4.01 -4.01 16.19
N VAL A 172 -4.14 -5.17 15.56
CA VAL A 172 -4.85 -6.32 16.17
C VAL A 172 -4.02 -6.88 17.33
N GLY A 173 -4.71 -7.43 18.31
CA GLY A 173 -4.10 -8.12 19.44
C GLY A 173 -3.24 -9.34 19.03
N ALA A 174 -2.31 -9.72 19.91
CA ALA A 174 -1.35 -10.79 19.61
C ALA A 174 -1.85 -12.18 20.00
N TYR A 175 -2.51 -12.30 21.15
CA TYR A 175 -3.12 -13.53 21.70
C TYR A 175 -4.15 -13.22 22.79
N GLU A 176 -5.02 -14.19 23.08
CA GLU A 176 -5.82 -14.29 24.31
C GLU A 176 -5.11 -15.21 25.31
N GLU A 177 -5.23 -14.94 26.61
CA GLU A 177 -4.58 -15.69 27.68
C GLU A 177 -4.92 -17.19 27.65
N ASN A 178 -6.12 -17.52 27.17
CA ASN A 178 -6.66 -18.88 27.07
C ASN A 178 -6.23 -19.62 25.80
N ASP A 179 -5.47 -18.99 24.89
CA ASP A 179 -5.01 -19.62 23.63
C ASP A 179 -4.02 -20.76 23.86
N SER A 180 -3.27 -20.73 24.97
CA SER A 180 -2.36 -21.81 25.35
C SER A 180 -2.11 -21.82 26.87
N PRO A 181 -1.90 -23.00 27.49
CA PRO A 181 -1.50 -23.09 28.90
C PRO A 181 -0.26 -22.27 29.27
N VAL A 182 0.66 -22.04 28.32
CA VAL A 182 1.87 -21.24 28.56
C VAL A 182 1.56 -19.75 28.79
N LEU A 183 0.42 -19.27 28.29
CA LEU A 183 0.02 -17.86 28.34
C LEU A 183 -0.76 -17.50 29.60
N VAL A 184 -1.30 -18.50 30.32
CA VAL A 184 -2.07 -18.28 31.55
C VAL A 184 -1.27 -17.48 32.58
N GLY A 185 -1.87 -16.41 33.08
CA GLY A 185 -1.32 -15.42 33.99
C GLY A 185 -0.60 -14.26 33.31
N LEU A 186 -0.50 -14.21 31.97
CA LEU A 186 0.08 -13.08 31.24
C LEU A 186 -0.94 -12.03 30.79
N GLY A 187 -2.24 -12.36 30.86
CA GLY A 187 -3.33 -11.51 30.38
C GLY A 187 -3.44 -11.46 28.86
N ASP A 188 -4.56 -10.93 28.39
CA ASP A 188 -4.84 -10.78 26.95
C ASP A 188 -3.97 -9.67 26.34
N ARG A 189 -3.50 -9.89 25.11
CA ARG A 189 -2.81 -8.86 24.34
C ARG A 189 -3.79 -8.18 23.40
N ASP A 190 -4.55 -7.26 23.97
CA ASP A 190 -5.57 -6.48 23.27
C ASP A 190 -5.04 -5.70 22.07
N GLY A 191 -5.93 -5.50 21.08
CA GLY A 191 -5.69 -4.56 19.99
C GLY A 191 -5.66 -3.11 20.46
N THR A 192 -4.94 -2.26 19.72
CA THR A 192 -4.78 -0.83 20.02
C THR A 192 -4.82 0.03 18.76
N LEU A 193 -4.88 1.35 18.94
CA LEU A 193 -4.65 2.32 17.88
C LEU A 193 -3.20 2.79 17.96
N MET A 194 -2.50 2.66 16.83
CA MET A 194 -1.16 3.19 16.61
C MET A 194 -1.29 4.49 15.83
N ALA A 195 -0.49 5.50 16.15
CA ALA A 195 -0.38 6.71 15.33
C ALA A 195 1.04 7.24 15.27
N GLY A 196 1.38 7.92 14.17
CA GLY A 196 2.68 8.56 14.05
C GLY A 196 2.91 9.20 12.70
N VAL A 197 4.13 9.12 12.21
CA VAL A 197 4.61 9.81 11.00
C VAL A 197 5.19 8.83 10.00
N GLY A 198 5.21 9.22 8.73
CA GLY A 198 5.81 8.41 7.68
C GLY A 198 6.38 9.25 6.56
N LEU A 199 7.39 8.70 5.91
CA LEU A 199 8.07 9.25 4.75
C LEU A 199 8.06 8.19 3.66
N VAL A 200 7.52 8.53 2.49
CA VAL A 200 7.55 7.65 1.32
C VAL A 200 8.44 8.28 0.25
N TYR A 201 9.35 7.48 -0.28
CA TYR A 201 10.12 7.79 -1.47
C TYR A 201 9.61 6.96 -2.65
N ASP A 202 9.07 7.62 -3.67
CA ASP A 202 8.58 7.03 -4.92
C ASP A 202 9.71 7.04 -5.97
N GLY A 203 10.49 5.96 -6.01
CA GLY A 203 11.69 5.83 -6.81
C GLY A 203 11.43 5.47 -8.28
N PRO A 204 12.51 5.38 -9.09
CA PRO A 204 12.41 4.91 -10.47
C PRO A 204 12.01 3.43 -10.52
N ASN A 205 11.44 2.99 -11.65
CA ASN A 205 11.04 1.61 -11.90
C ASN A 205 10.04 1.05 -10.86
N ARG A 206 9.20 1.93 -10.29
CA ARG A 206 8.19 1.61 -9.27
C ARG A 206 8.79 0.94 -8.02
N ILE A 207 10.01 1.35 -7.66
CA ILE A 207 10.64 0.94 -6.41
C ILE A 207 10.34 2.00 -5.38
N ASP A 208 9.56 1.64 -4.37
CA ASP A 208 9.14 2.55 -3.30
C ASP A 208 9.84 2.20 -2.00
N VAL A 209 10.16 3.22 -1.20
CA VAL A 209 10.69 3.06 0.15
C VAL A 209 9.76 3.79 1.13
N ASP A 210 9.12 3.06 2.04
CA ASP A 210 8.23 3.59 3.09
C ASP A 210 8.93 3.47 4.43
N PHE A 211 9.23 4.60 5.06
CA PHE A 211 9.62 4.66 6.46
C PHE A 211 8.42 5.12 7.29
N ARG A 212 8.16 4.44 8.40
CA ARG A 212 7.08 4.77 9.34
C ARG A 212 7.56 4.67 10.77
N TYR A 213 7.14 5.60 11.62
CA TYR A 213 7.20 5.43 13.07
C TYR A 213 5.80 5.59 13.64
N GLN A 214 5.39 4.70 14.54
CA GLN A 214 4.11 4.76 15.23
C GLN A 214 4.27 4.48 16.72
N HIS A 215 3.45 5.16 17.52
CA HIS A 215 3.35 4.97 18.96
C HIS A 215 1.93 4.54 19.33
N ASP A 216 1.81 3.78 20.42
CA ASP A 216 0.53 3.38 20.99
C ASP A 216 -0.19 4.58 21.62
N VAL A 217 -1.34 4.97 21.06
CA VAL A 217 -2.07 6.14 21.56
C VAL A 217 -3.13 5.80 22.59
N LEU A 218 -3.40 4.51 22.84
CA LEU A 218 -4.37 4.06 23.84
C LEU A 218 -3.72 3.48 25.09
N ASP A 219 -2.38 3.56 25.18
CA ASP A 219 -1.59 3.14 26.34
C ASP A 219 -1.86 1.70 26.78
N ARG A 220 -1.98 0.80 25.80
CA ARG A 220 -2.03 -0.66 25.99
C ARG A 220 -0.66 -1.24 26.34
N PHE A 221 0.40 -0.70 25.75
CA PHE A 221 1.79 -1.07 26.04
C PHE A 221 2.74 0.14 26.18
N GLY A 222 2.34 1.34 25.77
CA GLY A 222 3.10 2.58 26.03
C GLY A 222 4.38 2.78 25.19
N GLY A 223 4.59 1.92 24.19
CA GLY A 223 5.76 1.91 23.32
C GLY A 223 5.43 2.22 21.86
N GLY A 224 6.34 1.88 20.96
CA GLY A 224 6.15 2.11 19.53
C GLY A 224 6.93 1.17 18.63
N THR A 225 6.73 1.34 17.33
CA THR A 225 7.42 0.60 16.27
C THR A 225 7.91 1.54 15.18
N ALA A 226 9.07 1.24 14.60
CA ALA A 226 9.57 1.89 13.40
C ALA A 226 9.72 0.85 12.29
N GLU A 227 9.15 1.11 11.12
CA GLU A 227 9.18 0.23 9.96
C GLU A 227 9.94 0.92 8.82
N LEU A 228 10.83 0.17 8.16
CA LEU A 228 11.40 0.53 6.86
C LEU A 228 11.05 -0.57 5.87
N ARG A 229 10.25 -0.25 4.86
CA ARG A 229 9.81 -1.18 3.82
C ARG A 229 10.29 -0.73 2.44
N VAL A 230 10.80 -1.66 1.65
CA VAL A 230 11.10 -1.49 0.24
C VAL A 230 10.18 -2.40 -0.57
N SER A 231 9.51 -1.86 -1.57
CA SER A 231 8.61 -2.62 -2.45
C SER A 231 8.87 -2.35 -3.92
N LYS A 232 8.55 -3.32 -4.78
CA LYS A 232 8.55 -3.12 -6.23
C LYS A 232 7.16 -3.34 -6.80
N GLY A 233 6.58 -2.31 -7.42
CA GLY A 233 5.25 -2.36 -8.01
C GLY A 233 5.24 -2.95 -9.43
N PHE A 234 4.25 -3.79 -9.71
CA PHE A 234 3.93 -4.38 -11.00
C PHE A 234 2.47 -4.12 -11.35
N GLN A 235 2.19 -3.98 -12.65
CA GLN A 235 0.82 -3.87 -13.16
C GLN A 235 0.62 -4.90 -14.28
N THR A 236 -0.30 -5.85 -14.08
CA THR A 236 -0.62 -6.91 -15.03
C THR A 236 -2.13 -6.95 -15.25
N GLY A 237 -2.60 -6.48 -16.42
CA GLY A 237 -4.03 -6.39 -16.68
C GLY A 237 -4.73 -5.51 -15.63
N ASN A 238 -5.73 -6.07 -14.95
CA ASN A 238 -6.52 -5.45 -13.87
C ASN A 238 -5.94 -5.69 -12.47
N VAL A 239 -4.71 -6.20 -12.35
CA VAL A 239 -4.03 -6.46 -11.08
C VAL A 239 -2.84 -5.54 -10.93
N SER A 240 -2.81 -4.73 -9.87
CA SER A 240 -1.59 -4.13 -9.35
C SER A 240 -1.08 -4.98 -8.19
N TRP A 241 0.22 -5.26 -8.14
CA TRP A 241 0.79 -6.07 -7.07
C TRP A 241 2.27 -5.75 -6.88
N GLY A 242 2.84 -6.12 -5.74
CA GLY A 242 4.25 -5.94 -5.50
C GLY A 242 4.76 -6.80 -4.35
N PRO A 243 5.93 -7.44 -4.51
CA PRO A 243 6.66 -7.98 -3.37
C PRO A 243 7.27 -6.84 -2.55
N SER A 244 7.42 -7.08 -1.26
CA SER A 244 8.07 -6.16 -0.33
C SER A 244 9.01 -6.88 0.64
N LEU A 245 10.03 -6.16 1.07
CA LEU A 245 10.90 -6.52 2.19
C LEU A 245 10.88 -5.38 3.20
N GLY A 246 10.74 -5.70 4.49
CA GLY A 246 10.61 -4.73 5.56
C GLY A 246 11.47 -5.09 6.76
N LEU A 247 11.90 -4.08 7.51
CA LEU A 247 12.51 -4.20 8.83
C LEU A 247 11.61 -3.50 9.83
N ASN A 248 11.26 -4.17 10.93
CA ASN A 248 10.45 -3.57 11.99
C ASN A 248 11.27 -3.52 13.28
N TRP A 249 11.61 -2.32 13.74
CA TRP A 249 12.13 -2.11 15.09
C TRP A 249 10.97 -2.02 16.07
N LEU A 250 11.00 -2.83 17.12
CA LEU A 250 10.04 -2.82 18.21
C LEU A 250 10.70 -2.19 19.44
N SER A 251 10.00 -1.25 20.09
CA SER A 251 10.44 -0.75 21.40
C SER A 251 10.40 -1.86 22.43
N SER A 252 11.16 -1.71 23.52
CA SER A 252 11.17 -2.67 24.62
C SER A 252 9.78 -2.90 25.19
N ASP A 253 8.95 -1.85 25.29
CA ASP A 253 7.60 -2.00 25.83
C ASP A 253 6.70 -2.84 24.91
N LEU A 254 6.79 -2.64 23.59
CA LEU A 254 6.03 -3.44 22.62
C LEU A 254 6.53 -4.88 22.57
N ALA A 255 7.85 -5.08 22.48
CA ALA A 255 8.44 -6.41 22.40
C ALA A 255 8.16 -7.24 23.66
N ASN A 256 8.28 -6.64 24.85
CA ASN A 256 7.92 -7.30 26.10
C ASN A 256 6.40 -7.49 26.26
N TYR A 257 5.58 -6.60 25.68
CA TYR A 257 4.15 -6.79 25.67
C TYR A 257 3.75 -8.00 24.82
N ASP A 258 4.36 -8.21 23.66
CA ASP A 258 3.98 -9.35 22.81
C ASP A 258 4.65 -10.66 23.23
N PHE A 259 5.90 -10.60 23.74
CA PHE A 259 6.75 -11.79 23.87
C PHE A 259 7.46 -11.92 25.24
N GLY A 260 7.32 -10.94 26.13
CA GLY A 260 7.99 -10.95 27.43
C GLY A 260 7.26 -11.75 28.50
N VAL A 261 8.02 -12.18 29.52
CA VAL A 261 7.48 -12.78 30.75
C VAL A 261 7.89 -11.91 31.94
N PRO A 262 6.96 -11.15 32.55
CA PRO A 262 7.31 -10.32 33.69
C PRO A 262 7.62 -11.19 34.92
N SER A 263 8.46 -10.66 35.82
CA SER A 263 8.96 -11.39 37.00
C SER A 263 7.86 -11.94 37.91
N TRP A 264 6.74 -11.22 38.02
CA TRP A 264 5.58 -11.64 38.81
C TRP A 264 4.79 -12.78 38.18
N ALA A 265 4.94 -13.02 36.87
CA ALA A 265 4.29 -14.10 36.14
C ALA A 265 5.21 -15.32 35.94
N ALA A 266 6.45 -15.31 36.45
CA ALA A 266 7.40 -16.39 36.24
C ALA A 266 6.97 -17.69 36.95
N LEU A 267 7.12 -18.82 36.26
CA LEU A 267 6.78 -20.16 36.74
C LEU A 267 7.92 -21.15 36.43
N PRO A 268 7.98 -22.31 37.12
CA PRO A 268 8.82 -23.42 36.67
C PRO A 268 8.46 -23.79 35.21
N GLY A 269 9.44 -23.71 34.29
CA GLY A 269 9.23 -23.94 32.85
C GLY A 269 8.83 -22.71 32.03
N ARG A 270 8.52 -21.58 32.68
CA ARG A 270 8.29 -20.27 32.04
C ARG A 270 9.00 -19.18 32.89
N PRO A 271 10.34 -19.11 32.85
CA PRO A 271 11.08 -18.12 33.62
C PRO A 271 10.75 -16.69 33.18
N ALA A 272 11.06 -15.70 34.02
CA ALA A 272 11.00 -14.30 33.62
C ALA A 272 11.94 -14.07 32.42
N TYR A 273 11.49 -13.29 31.45
CA TYR A 273 12.21 -13.04 30.22
C TYR A 273 11.94 -11.60 29.78
N ASP A 274 13.02 -10.84 29.59
CA ASP A 274 13.00 -9.48 29.08
C ASP A 274 13.59 -9.52 27.67
N VAL A 275 12.74 -9.23 26.68
CA VAL A 275 13.10 -9.21 25.25
C VAL A 275 13.99 -8.01 24.95
N GLY A 276 13.81 -6.90 25.67
CA GLY A 276 14.40 -5.62 25.31
C GLY A 276 13.82 -5.07 24.01
N SER A 277 14.50 -4.12 23.37
CA SER A 277 14.13 -3.67 22.02
C SER A 277 14.74 -4.59 20.97
N THR A 278 14.02 -4.89 19.90
CA THR A 278 14.47 -5.85 18.89
C THR A 278 14.09 -5.40 17.47
N VAL A 279 14.60 -6.11 16.47
CA VAL A 279 14.30 -5.89 15.05
C VAL A 279 13.85 -7.20 14.40
N THR A 280 12.72 -7.18 13.72
CA THR A 280 12.22 -8.29 12.90
C THR A 280 12.39 -8.00 11.41
N LEU A 281 12.47 -9.07 10.61
CA LEU A 281 12.50 -9.00 9.15
C LEU A 281 11.16 -9.47 8.59
N GLU A 282 10.58 -8.72 7.67
CA GLU A 282 9.28 -9.05 7.07
C GLU A 282 9.41 -9.17 5.55
N GLY A 283 8.89 -10.25 4.99
CA GLY A 283 8.73 -10.43 3.54
C GLY A 283 7.25 -10.52 3.19
N GLY A 284 6.81 -9.81 2.16
CA GLY A 284 5.40 -9.74 1.84
C GLY A 284 5.09 -9.65 0.35
N ILE A 285 3.83 -9.88 0.02
CA ILE A 285 3.24 -9.60 -1.27
C ILE A 285 1.88 -8.95 -1.06
N GLY A 286 1.72 -7.76 -1.63
CA GLY A 286 0.47 -7.00 -1.57
C GLY A 286 -0.04 -6.68 -2.97
N GLY A 287 -1.33 -6.45 -3.12
CA GLY A 287 -1.92 -6.08 -4.39
C GLY A 287 -3.39 -5.69 -4.34
N MET A 288 -3.85 -5.14 -5.46
CA MET A 288 -5.23 -4.77 -5.73
C MET A 288 -5.67 -5.35 -7.07
N LEU A 289 -6.82 -6.02 -7.07
CA LEU A 289 -7.51 -6.53 -8.24
C LEU A 289 -8.77 -5.69 -8.50
N GLU A 290 -8.85 -5.07 -9.67
CA GLU A 290 -10.08 -4.48 -10.18
C GLU A 290 -10.94 -5.59 -10.81
N ILE A 291 -11.89 -6.13 -10.04
CA ILE A 291 -12.79 -7.20 -10.53
C ILE A 291 -13.71 -6.63 -11.61
N THR A 292 -14.25 -5.44 -11.34
CA THR A 292 -15.02 -4.60 -12.29
C THR A 292 -14.66 -3.14 -12.05
N GLU A 293 -15.24 -2.21 -12.81
CA GLU A 293 -15.10 -0.77 -12.57
C GLU A 293 -15.59 -0.31 -11.18
N HIS A 294 -16.39 -1.13 -10.50
CA HIS A 294 -16.96 -0.83 -9.20
C HIS A 294 -16.48 -1.77 -8.10
N TRP A 295 -15.93 -2.94 -8.40
CA TRP A 295 -15.54 -3.91 -7.37
C TRP A 295 -14.03 -4.08 -7.33
N ARG A 296 -13.45 -3.92 -6.14
CA ARG A 296 -12.02 -4.13 -5.91
C ARG A 296 -11.78 -5.13 -4.81
N LEU A 297 -10.73 -5.93 -4.99
CA LEU A 297 -10.16 -6.78 -3.96
C LEU A 297 -8.76 -6.25 -3.62
N VAL A 298 -8.51 -6.00 -2.34
CA VAL A 298 -7.17 -5.76 -1.80
C VAL A 298 -6.73 -7.02 -1.07
N LEU A 299 -5.49 -7.44 -1.28
CA LEU A 299 -4.86 -8.57 -0.60
C LEU A 299 -3.45 -8.17 -0.18
N ASP A 300 -3.07 -8.48 1.05
CA ASP A 300 -1.74 -8.26 1.61
C ASP A 300 -1.38 -9.46 2.49
N ILE A 301 -0.27 -10.11 2.20
CA ILE A 301 0.21 -11.30 2.91
C ILE A 301 1.68 -11.07 3.26
N ASN A 302 2.03 -11.22 4.54
CA ASN A 302 3.38 -11.03 5.03
C ASN A 302 3.80 -12.21 5.92
N ALA A 303 5.07 -12.57 5.85
CA ALA A 303 5.76 -13.44 6.80
C ALA A 303 6.81 -12.61 7.54
N GLU A 304 6.64 -12.48 8.84
CA GLU A 304 7.58 -11.80 9.74
C GLU A 304 8.43 -12.86 10.44
N TYR A 305 9.75 -12.82 10.22
CA TYR A 305 10.74 -13.63 10.92
C TYR A 305 11.08 -12.98 12.26
N LEU A 306 10.96 -13.76 13.33
CA LEU A 306 11.24 -13.36 14.70
C LEU A 306 12.71 -13.65 14.99
N GLY A 307 13.47 -12.60 15.36
CA GLY A 307 14.88 -12.74 15.74
C GLY A 307 15.06 -13.53 17.05
N ASP A 308 16.31 -13.84 17.37
CA ASP A 308 16.72 -14.57 18.57
C ASP A 308 16.23 -13.92 19.87
N ASP A 309 16.23 -12.58 19.96
CA ASP A 309 15.65 -11.86 21.10
C ASP A 309 14.19 -12.28 21.39
N ILE A 310 13.41 -12.65 20.37
CA ILE A 310 12.02 -13.06 20.50
C ILE A 310 11.90 -14.59 20.60
N SER A 311 12.58 -15.34 19.72
CA SER A 311 12.46 -16.80 19.68
C SER A 311 13.05 -17.50 20.91
N ASP A 312 13.99 -16.86 21.61
CA ASP A 312 14.52 -17.37 22.89
C ASP A 312 13.55 -17.17 24.07
N SER A 313 12.45 -16.43 23.87
CA SER A 313 11.42 -16.27 24.89
C SER A 313 10.75 -17.62 25.21
N PRO A 314 10.55 -17.97 26.49
CA PRO A 314 9.99 -19.27 26.87
C PRO A 314 8.52 -19.46 26.49
N ILE A 315 7.85 -18.44 25.95
CA ILE A 315 6.47 -18.51 25.47
C ILE A 315 6.36 -18.60 23.95
N VAL A 316 7.47 -18.45 23.22
CA VAL A 316 7.52 -18.49 21.75
C VAL A 316 7.99 -19.88 21.30
N GLY A 317 7.28 -20.46 20.35
CA GLY A 317 7.55 -21.78 19.78
C GLY A 317 7.89 -21.78 18.30
N ASP A 318 7.48 -20.74 17.57
CA ASP A 318 7.77 -20.58 16.14
C ASP A 318 8.61 -19.32 15.87
N ASP A 319 9.53 -19.41 14.93
CA ASP A 319 10.42 -18.31 14.54
C ASP A 319 9.80 -17.35 13.51
N TYR A 320 8.51 -17.50 13.21
CA TYR A 320 7.82 -16.65 12.24
C TYR A 320 6.34 -16.46 12.55
N VAL A 321 5.79 -15.35 12.07
CA VAL A 321 4.37 -15.03 12.10
C VAL A 321 3.89 -14.73 10.68
N LEU A 322 2.81 -15.39 10.27
CA LEU A 322 2.08 -15.05 9.05
C LEU A 322 1.00 -14.01 9.37
N LYS A 323 1.00 -12.89 8.65
CA LYS A 323 0.00 -11.83 8.72
C LYS A 323 -0.72 -11.72 7.39
N GLY A 324 -2.02 -11.48 7.43
CA GLY A 324 -2.85 -11.33 6.24
C GLY A 324 -3.91 -10.25 6.40
N PHE A 325 -4.18 -9.55 5.31
CA PHE A 325 -5.33 -8.67 5.16
C PHE A 325 -5.95 -8.90 3.79
N ALA A 326 -7.26 -9.10 3.76
CA ALA A 326 -8.03 -9.14 2.52
C ALA A 326 -9.28 -8.28 2.66
N ALA A 327 -9.64 -7.53 1.63
CA ALA A 327 -10.86 -6.72 1.62
C ALA A 327 -11.47 -6.65 0.24
N ILE A 328 -12.79 -6.84 0.15
CA ILE A 328 -13.57 -6.59 -1.06
C ILE A 328 -14.44 -5.35 -0.84
N THR A 329 -14.36 -4.37 -1.74
CA THR A 329 -15.11 -3.12 -1.64
C THR A 329 -15.84 -2.79 -2.95
N TYR A 330 -17.04 -2.24 -2.80
CA TYR A 330 -17.74 -1.54 -3.87
C TYR A 330 -17.28 -0.08 -3.87
N THR A 331 -16.68 0.38 -4.96
CA THR A 331 -16.20 1.74 -5.21
C THR A 331 -17.24 2.52 -5.99
N PHE A 332 -17.64 3.67 -5.44
CA PHE A 332 -18.57 4.59 -6.09
C PHE A 332 -17.89 5.35 -7.25
#